data_AF-A0A2W4NVG6-F1
#
_entry.id   AF-A0A2W4NVG6-F1
#
_cell.length_a   1.000
_cell.length_b   1.000
_cell.length_c   1.000
_cell.angle_alpha   90.00
_cell.angle_beta   90.00
_cell.angle_gamma   90.00
#
_symmetry.space_group_name_H-M   'P 1'
#
loop_
_entity.id
_entity.type
_entity.pdbx_description
1 polymer ?
#
loop_
_entity_poly.entity_id
_entity_poly.type
_entity_poly.pdbx_seq_one_letter_code
_entity_poly.pdbx_strand_id
1 'polypeptide(L)'
;GLRAAPDLLICDGQGIAHPRRLGIASHIGVVTGLPAIGCAKSILVGRHDPVPDERGAWVPLVHRGEQIGAALRTRQGVKPVFISVGHRVSLPRAIQIVMSCTTKYRLPEPTRTADGLASHGRIPAIRGRQAADRGPEARAKQRGETPDDAGGAADEQQTSMF
;
A
#
# COMPACT_ATOMS: atom_id res chain seq x y z
N GLY A 1 3.91 -19.46 14.37
CA GLY A 1 3.97 -19.06 12.95
C GLY A 1 2.89 -18.04 12.65
N LEU A 2 2.98 -17.33 11.51
CA LEU A 2 1.88 -16.47 11.05
C LEU A 2 0.65 -17.32 10.72
N ARG A 3 -0.55 -16.81 11.04
CA ARG A 3 -1.83 -17.48 10.76
C ARG A 3 -2.33 -17.25 9.33
N ALA A 4 -1.88 -16.16 8.69
CA ALA A 4 -2.19 -15.82 7.32
C ALA A 4 -0.90 -15.51 6.57
N ALA A 5 -0.80 -15.99 5.33
CA ALA A 5 0.31 -15.65 4.44
C ALA A 5 0.14 -14.20 3.94
N PRO A 6 1.18 -13.36 4.00
CA PRO A 6 1.12 -12.02 3.44
C PRO A 6 1.25 -12.07 1.91
N ASP A 7 0.55 -11.17 1.22
CA ASP A 7 0.69 -11.01 -0.24
C ASP A 7 2.01 -10.32 -0.63
N LEU A 8 2.59 -9.54 0.29
CA LEU A 8 3.80 -8.75 0.06
C LEU A 8 4.50 -8.42 1.38
N LEU A 9 5.82 -8.29 1.32
CA LEU A 9 6.68 -7.86 2.43
C LEU A 9 7.13 -6.40 2.25
N ILE A 10 7.03 -5.59 3.31
CA ILE A 10 7.70 -4.29 3.40
C ILE A 10 8.74 -4.41 4.53
N CYS A 11 10.01 -4.30 4.18
CA CYS A 11 11.12 -4.40 5.12
C CYS A 11 11.65 -3.00 5.48
N ASP A 12 11.91 -2.75 6.76
CA ASP A 12 12.69 -1.57 7.19
C ASP A 12 14.17 -1.81 6.88
N GLY A 13 14.54 -1.58 5.63
CA GLY A 13 15.84 -1.90 5.08
C GLY A 13 15.85 -1.75 3.55
N GLN A 14 16.97 -2.11 2.93
CA GLN A 14 17.15 -1.95 1.49
C GLN A 14 16.81 -3.24 0.73
N GLY A 15 16.38 -3.09 -0.52
CA GLY A 15 16.37 -4.12 -1.56
C GLY A 15 17.59 -3.96 -2.47
N ILE A 16 17.38 -3.70 -3.76
CA ILE A 16 18.48 -3.50 -4.73
C ILE A 16 19.35 -2.26 -4.44
N ALA A 17 18.91 -1.32 -3.59
CA ALA A 17 19.70 -0.19 -3.12
C ALA A 17 20.79 -0.61 -2.11
N HIS A 18 21.67 -1.49 -2.57
CA HIS A 18 22.73 -2.14 -1.82
C HIS A 18 23.99 -2.20 -2.70
N PRO A 19 25.22 -2.15 -2.14
CA PRO A 19 26.46 -2.24 -2.92
C PRO A 19 26.52 -3.43 -3.88
N ARG A 20 25.87 -4.54 -3.50
CA ARG A 20 25.81 -5.80 -4.26
C ARG A 20 24.44 -6.09 -4.91
N ARG A 21 23.54 -5.09 -4.98
CA ARG A 21 22.14 -5.24 -5.46
C ARG A 21 21.29 -6.28 -4.71
N LEU A 22 21.73 -6.70 -3.53
CA LEU A 22 21.08 -7.73 -2.71
C LEU A 22 20.99 -7.26 -1.25
N GLY A 23 20.02 -6.40 -0.95
CA GLY A 23 19.67 -6.01 0.42
C GLY A 23 18.70 -7.01 1.08
N ILE A 24 18.35 -6.76 2.35
CA ILE A 24 17.50 -7.65 3.14
C ILE A 24 16.12 -7.91 2.51
N ALA A 25 15.50 -6.89 1.89
CA ALA A 25 14.22 -7.05 1.21
C ALA A 25 14.35 -7.98 -0.01
N SER A 26 15.44 -7.86 -0.77
CA SER A 26 15.72 -8.75 -1.90
C SER A 26 16.00 -10.17 -1.43
N HIS A 27 16.82 -10.32 -0.40
CA HIS A 27 17.19 -11.63 0.14
C HIS A 27 15.98 -12.39 0.67
N ILE A 28 15.18 -11.78 1.56
CA ILE A 28 13.99 -12.43 2.11
C ILE A 28 12.94 -12.67 1.02
N GLY A 29 12.77 -11.74 0.08
CA GLY A 29 11.84 -11.92 -1.05
C GLY A 29 12.19 -13.15 -1.88
N VAL A 30 13.47 -13.37 -2.19
CA VAL A 30 13.93 -14.58 -2.90
C VAL A 30 13.71 -15.85 -2.06
N VAL A 31 14.12 -15.84 -0.79
CA VAL A 31 14.01 -17.02 0.10
C VAL A 31 12.54 -17.42 0.32
N THR A 32 11.63 -16.45 0.41
CA THR A 32 10.20 -16.70 0.64
C THR A 32 9.38 -16.84 -0.65
N GLY A 33 9.91 -16.42 -1.80
CA GLY A 33 9.19 -16.32 -3.06
C GLY A 33 8.16 -15.18 -3.12
N LEU A 34 8.02 -14.39 -2.04
CA LEU A 34 7.05 -13.31 -1.93
C LEU A 34 7.56 -12.00 -2.56
N PRO A 35 6.67 -11.18 -3.15
CA PRO A 35 6.99 -9.80 -3.48
C PRO A 35 7.52 -9.06 -2.25
N ALA A 36 8.58 -8.28 -2.42
CA ALA A 36 9.25 -7.58 -1.33
C ALA A 36 9.70 -6.18 -1.71
N ILE A 37 9.53 -5.23 -0.79
CA ILE A 37 9.94 -3.83 -0.92
C ILE A 37 10.87 -3.46 0.23
N GLY A 38 12.00 -2.85 -0.08
CA GLY A 38 12.81 -2.13 0.91
C GLY A 38 12.27 -0.72 1.12
N CYS A 39 11.98 -0.36 2.37
CA CYS A 39 11.58 0.99 2.79
C CYS A 39 12.49 1.46 3.93
N ALA A 40 13.61 2.10 3.60
CA ALA A 40 14.63 2.46 4.57
C ALA A 40 14.53 3.91 5.08
N LYS A 41 15.02 4.12 6.31
CA LYS A 41 15.10 5.42 6.98
C LYS A 41 16.29 6.29 6.49
N SER A 42 17.33 5.67 5.93
CA SER A 42 18.58 6.29 5.49
C SER A 42 19.09 5.64 4.19
N ILE A 43 20.00 6.35 3.51
CA ILE A 43 20.69 5.84 2.31
C ILE A 43 21.83 4.92 2.75
N LEU A 44 21.91 3.73 2.17
CA LEU A 44 23.08 2.87 2.29
C LEU A 44 24.11 3.16 1.18
N VAL A 45 23.62 3.30 -0.06
CA VAL A 45 24.40 3.69 -1.24
C VAL A 45 23.57 4.55 -2.18
N GLY A 46 24.26 5.35 -2.98
CA GLY A 46 23.65 6.21 -4.01
C GLY A 46 23.44 7.64 -3.54
N ARG A 47 22.91 8.44 -4.46
CA ARG A 47 22.63 9.87 -4.28
C ARG A 47 21.32 10.20 -4.98
N HIS A 48 20.69 11.28 -4.56
CA HIS A 48 19.46 11.80 -5.15
C HIS A 48 19.49 13.32 -5.11
N ASP A 49 18.76 13.95 -6.01
CA ASP A 49 18.53 15.39 -6.01
C ASP A 49 17.56 15.80 -4.89
N PRO A 50 17.42 17.09 -4.54
CA PRO A 50 16.44 17.52 -3.56
C PRO A 50 15.03 17.00 -3.87
N VAL A 51 14.42 16.30 -2.92
CA VAL A 51 13.03 15.82 -3.06
C VAL A 51 12.09 16.99 -2.78
N PRO A 52 11.14 17.32 -3.67
CA PRO A 52 10.12 18.34 -3.40
C PRO A 52 9.40 18.09 -2.06
N ASP A 53 8.98 19.16 -1.38
CA ASP A 53 8.26 19.05 -0.10
C ASP A 53 6.75 18.87 -0.30
N GLU A 54 6.40 17.91 -1.15
CA GLU A 54 5.02 17.54 -1.46
C GLU A 54 4.82 16.05 -1.16
N ARG A 55 3.71 15.70 -0.50
CA ARG A 55 3.41 14.31 -0.15
C ARG A 55 3.26 13.48 -1.43
N GLY A 56 4.07 12.43 -1.55
CA GLY A 56 4.11 11.54 -2.71
C GLY A 56 5.15 11.92 -3.74
N ALA A 57 5.74 13.12 -3.66
CA ALA A 57 6.84 13.50 -4.54
C ALA A 57 8.05 12.60 -4.29
N TRP A 58 8.75 12.25 -5.37
CA TRP A 58 9.97 11.47 -5.28
C TRP A 58 10.93 11.83 -6.40
N VAL A 59 12.21 11.55 -6.16
CA VAL A 59 13.25 11.62 -7.19
C VAL A 59 14.04 10.30 -7.24
N PRO A 60 14.68 9.97 -8.37
CA PRO A 60 15.50 8.77 -8.48
C PRO A 60 16.62 8.73 -7.43
N LEU A 61 16.83 7.55 -6.84
CA LEU A 61 18.04 7.24 -6.09
C LEU A 61 19.00 6.53 -7.05
N VAL A 62 20.14 7.16 -7.33
CA VAL A 62 21.09 6.70 -8.35
C VAL A 62 22.40 6.24 -7.71
N HIS A 63 22.91 5.08 -8.13
CA HIS A 63 24.21 4.59 -7.72
C HIS A 63 24.94 3.97 -8.90
N ARG A 64 26.14 4.49 -9.23
CA ARG A 64 26.96 4.08 -10.39
C ARG A 64 26.22 4.23 -11.72
N GLY A 65 25.53 5.35 -11.89
CA GLY A 65 24.77 5.66 -13.12
C GLY A 65 23.44 4.92 -13.26
N GLU A 66 23.11 4.01 -12.34
CA GLU A 66 21.87 3.22 -12.37
C GLU A 66 20.87 3.72 -11.33
N GLN A 67 19.59 3.80 -11.71
CA GLN A 67 18.51 4.01 -10.74
C GLN A 67 18.28 2.75 -9.92
N ILE A 68 18.58 2.82 -8.62
CA ILE A 68 18.46 1.71 -7.66
C ILE A 68 17.25 1.86 -6.74
N GLY A 69 16.48 2.94 -6.88
CA GLY A 69 15.34 3.22 -6.03
C GLY A 69 14.81 4.63 -6.19
N ALA A 70 14.12 5.10 -5.16
CA ALA A 70 13.56 6.44 -5.07
C ALA A 70 13.74 7.02 -3.66
N ALA A 71 14.05 8.31 -3.58
CA ALA A 71 13.87 9.09 -2.36
C ALA A 71 12.46 9.68 -2.37
N LEU A 72 11.61 9.22 -1.45
CA LEU A 72 10.16 9.46 -1.44
C LEU A 72 9.74 10.33 -0.25
N ARG A 73 9.02 11.42 -0.53
CA ARG A 73 8.39 12.29 0.47
C ARG A 73 7.05 11.71 0.93
N THR A 74 7.06 10.92 2.00
CA THR A 74 5.80 10.38 2.56
C THR A 74 5.02 11.40 3.39
N ARG A 75 5.70 12.44 3.89
CA ARG A 75 5.13 13.52 4.70
C ARG A 75 5.91 14.82 4.47
N GLN A 76 5.19 15.93 4.35
CA GLN A 76 5.77 17.28 4.22
C GLN A 76 6.54 17.69 5.48
N GLY A 77 7.60 18.46 5.30
CA GLY A 77 8.48 18.92 6.37
C GLY A 77 9.28 17.82 7.07
N VAL A 78 9.26 16.58 6.57
CA VAL A 78 9.94 15.43 7.18
C VAL A 78 10.86 14.75 6.19
N LYS A 79 12.04 14.30 6.66
CA LYS A 79 13.02 13.57 5.83
C LYS A 79 12.37 12.46 4.98
N PRO A 80 12.75 12.32 3.69
CA PRO A 80 12.19 11.29 2.83
C PRO A 80 12.55 9.88 3.33
N VAL A 81 11.80 8.88 2.87
CA VAL A 81 12.17 7.46 3.00
C VAL A 81 12.77 6.97 1.68
N PHE A 82 13.55 5.90 1.73
CA PHE A 82 14.25 5.38 0.55
C PHE A 82 13.64 4.05 0.14
N ILE A 83 13.02 4.05 -1.03
CA ILE A 83 12.30 2.89 -1.57
C ILE A 83 13.19 2.20 -2.57
N SER A 84 13.35 0.88 -2.42
CA SER A 84 14.04 0.05 -3.40
C SER A 84 13.32 -1.26 -3.59
N VAL A 85 13.35 -1.77 -4.83
CA VAL A 85 12.77 -3.07 -5.18
C VAL A 85 13.49 -4.16 -4.39
N GLY A 86 12.75 -5.02 -3.71
CA GLY A 86 13.28 -6.25 -3.11
C GLY A 86 13.20 -7.40 -4.11
N HIS A 87 11.99 -7.88 -4.35
CA HIS A 87 11.70 -9.04 -5.21
C HIS A 87 10.30 -8.91 -5.85
N ARG A 88 10.14 -9.36 -7.10
CA ARG A 88 8.85 -9.49 -7.83
C ARG A 88 7.91 -8.27 -7.75
N VAL A 89 8.45 -7.06 -7.73
CA VAL A 89 7.68 -5.81 -7.74
C VAL A 89 8.44 -4.75 -8.52
N SER A 90 7.74 -3.90 -9.28
CA SER A 90 8.37 -2.76 -9.95
C SER A 90 8.54 -1.57 -9.02
N LEU A 91 9.52 -0.71 -9.27
CA LEU A 91 9.74 0.49 -8.45
C LEU A 91 8.51 1.42 -8.40
N PRO A 92 7.83 1.75 -9.52
CA PRO A 92 6.61 2.56 -9.46
C PRO A 92 5.52 1.93 -8.58
N ARG A 93 5.34 0.61 -8.68
CA ARG A 93 4.35 -0.11 -7.87
C ARG A 93 4.75 -0.13 -6.39
N ALA A 94 6.03 -0.30 -6.09
CA ALA A 94 6.55 -0.24 -4.73
C ALA A 94 6.27 1.11 -4.07
N ILE A 95 6.49 2.22 -4.78
CA ILE A 95 6.19 3.58 -4.31
C ILE A 95 4.70 3.73 -4.00
N GLN A 96 3.81 3.31 -4.93
CA GLN A 96 2.36 3.37 -4.72
C GLN A 96 1.89 2.59 -3.49
N ILE A 97 2.42 1.38 -3.30
CA ILE A 97 2.07 0.52 -2.16
C ILE A 97 2.54 1.18 -0.86
N VAL A 98 3.78 1.67 -0.79
CA VAL A 98 4.30 2.36 0.39
C VAL A 98 3.48 3.62 0.72
N MET A 99 3.09 4.40 -0.30
CA MET A 99 2.22 5.57 -0.13
C MET A 99 0.81 5.21 0.38
N SER A 100 0.29 4.06 -0.05
CA SER A 100 -1.01 3.55 0.40
C SER A 100 -0.97 3.02 1.84
N CYS A 101 0.20 2.54 2.28
CA CYS A 101 0.44 2.09 3.65
C CYS A 101 0.88 3.23 4.59
N THR A 102 1.18 4.43 4.10
CA THR A 102 1.55 5.57 4.95
C THR A 102 0.34 6.38 5.35
N THR A 103 0.21 6.63 6.65
CA THR A 103 -0.88 7.44 7.24
C THR A 103 -0.36 8.84 7.57
N LYS A 104 -0.57 9.32 8.81
CA LYS A 104 0.00 10.58 9.33
C LYS A 104 1.49 10.47 9.71
N TYR A 105 2.04 9.25 9.69
CA TYR A 105 3.43 8.97 10.06
C TYR A 105 4.34 8.89 8.83
N ARG A 106 5.64 9.15 9.05
CA ARG A 106 6.68 9.07 8.00
C ARG A 106 6.84 7.65 7.44
N LEU A 107 6.80 6.65 8.31
CA LEU A 107 6.99 5.25 7.93
C LEU A 107 5.64 4.58 7.64
N PRO A 108 5.60 3.62 6.69
CA PRO A 108 4.38 2.88 6.42
C PRO A 108 3.93 2.12 7.68
N GLU A 109 2.62 1.99 7.81
CA GLU A 109 1.96 1.40 8.96
C GLU A 109 2.51 0.01 9.30
N PRO A 110 2.72 -0.93 8.34
CA PRO A 110 3.27 -2.25 8.65
C PRO A 110 4.64 -2.22 9.33
N THR A 111 5.59 -1.43 8.82
CA THR A 111 6.95 -1.34 9.41
C THR A 111 6.94 -0.63 10.75
N ARG A 112 6.07 0.38 10.92
CA ARG A 112 5.93 1.09 12.20
C ARG A 112 5.33 0.18 13.28
N THR A 113 4.38 -0.66 12.91
CA THR A 113 3.73 -1.62 13.80
C THR A 113 4.70 -2.74 14.18
N ALA A 114 5.49 -3.25 13.23
CA ALA A 114 6.56 -4.20 13.50
C ALA A 114 7.65 -3.63 14.43
N ASP A 115 8.12 -2.41 14.18
CA ASP A 115 9.11 -1.71 15.01
C ASP A 115 8.59 -1.47 16.44
N GLY A 116 7.32 -1.09 16.57
CA GLY A 116 6.64 -0.93 17.86
C GLY A 116 6.53 -2.25 18.64
N LEU A 117 6.17 -3.35 17.96
CA LEU A 117 6.10 -4.68 18.56
C LEU A 117 7.48 -5.16 19.01
N ALA A 118 8.50 -5.02 18.16
CA ALA A 118 9.86 -5.46 18.45
C ALA A 118 10.49 -4.65 19.59
N SER A 119 10.26 -3.33 19.64
CA SER A 119 10.88 -2.45 20.61
C SER A 119 10.12 -2.39 21.95
N HIS A 120 8.80 -2.58 21.94
CA HIS A 120 7.95 -2.30 23.11
C HIS A 120 6.91 -3.39 23.43
N GLY A 121 6.91 -4.52 22.71
CA GLY A 121 5.97 -5.62 22.93
C GLY A 121 4.50 -5.27 22.62
N ARG A 122 4.24 -4.13 21.97
CA ARG A 122 2.89 -3.63 21.70
C ARG A 122 2.64 -3.56 20.20
N ILE A 123 1.54 -4.15 19.74
CA ILE A 123 1.02 -3.96 18.39
C ILE A 123 0.13 -2.70 18.41
N PRO A 124 0.51 -1.59 17.74
CA PRO A 124 -0.41 -0.47 17.57
C PRO A 124 -1.70 -0.94 16.88
N ALA A 125 -2.85 -0.38 17.27
CA ALA A 125 -4.12 -0.70 16.61
C ALA A 125 -4.03 -0.39 15.11
N ILE A 126 -3.99 -1.43 14.29
CA ILE A 126 -4.10 -1.35 12.84
C ILE A 126 -5.56 -1.01 12.56
N ARG A 127 -5.85 0.19 12.04
CA ARG A 127 -7.20 0.51 11.57
C ARG A 127 -7.48 -0.35 10.34
N GLY A 128 -8.16 -1.48 10.56
CA GLY A 128 -8.62 -2.36 9.49
C GLY A 128 -9.70 -1.71 8.65
N ARG A 129 -9.71 -2.00 7.34
CA ARG A 129 -10.89 -1.83 6.51
C ARG A 129 -12.03 -2.68 7.08
N GLN A 130 -12.95 -2.06 7.81
CA GLN A 130 -14.33 -2.54 7.86
C GLN A 130 -15.02 -2.11 6.56
N ALA A 131 -14.91 -2.89 5.48
CA ALA A 131 -15.76 -2.72 4.29
C ALA A 131 -15.71 -3.89 3.30
N ALA A 132 -14.56 -4.56 3.14
CA ALA A 132 -14.37 -5.51 2.04
C ALA A 132 -14.70 -6.98 2.37
N ASP A 133 -14.88 -7.31 3.65
CA ASP A 133 -15.07 -8.70 4.12
C ASP A 133 -16.55 -9.09 4.31
N ARG A 134 -17.48 -8.28 3.79
CA ARG A 134 -18.88 -8.68 3.71
C ARG A 134 -19.07 -9.42 2.39
N GLY A 135 -19.16 -10.74 2.47
CA GLY A 135 -19.59 -11.58 1.36
C GLY A 135 -20.95 -11.14 0.77
N PRO A 136 -21.28 -11.59 -0.44
CA PRO A 136 -22.44 -11.11 -1.22
C PRO A 136 -23.78 -11.21 -0.46
N GLU A 137 -23.89 -12.09 0.53
CA GLU A 137 -25.09 -12.30 1.36
C GLU A 137 -25.50 -11.09 2.22
N ALA A 138 -24.55 -10.22 2.60
CA ALA A 138 -24.87 -9.03 3.40
C ALA A 138 -25.52 -7.90 2.58
N ARG A 139 -25.46 -7.98 1.25
CA ARG A 139 -26.06 -6.99 0.33
C ARG A 139 -27.56 -7.22 0.13
N ALA A 140 -28.05 -8.43 0.37
CA ALA A 140 -29.45 -8.81 0.22
C ALA A 140 -30.34 -8.37 1.41
N LYS A 141 -29.78 -8.21 2.61
CA LYS A 141 -30.54 -7.82 3.82
C LYS A 141 -30.76 -6.31 4.01
N GLN A 142 -30.31 -5.47 3.05
CA GLN A 142 -30.47 -4.01 3.12
C GLN A 142 -31.52 -3.44 2.16
N ARG A 143 -32.17 -4.27 1.34
CA ARG A 143 -33.43 -3.89 0.69
C ARG A 143 -34.58 -4.44 1.53
N GLY A 144 -34.92 -3.70 2.59
CA GLY A 144 -36.24 -3.82 3.18
C GLY A 144 -37.22 -3.17 2.22
N GLU A 145 -37.91 -3.99 1.42
CA GLU A 145 -39.12 -3.55 0.72
C GLU A 145 -40.27 -3.56 1.72
N THR A 146 -40.76 -2.37 2.03
CA THR A 146 -42.10 -2.18 2.59
C THR A 146 -43.13 -2.52 1.49
N PRO A 147 -44.21 -3.25 1.82
CA PRO A 147 -45.29 -3.47 0.87
C PRO A 147 -46.23 -2.25 0.89
N ASP A 148 -46.18 -1.44 -0.17
CA ASP A 148 -47.19 -0.40 -0.43
C ASP A 148 -48.28 -0.98 -1.33
N ASP A 149 -49.43 -1.21 -0.68
CA ASP A 149 -50.82 -1.02 -1.11
C ASP A 149 -51.26 -1.38 -2.54
N ALA A 150 -52.16 -2.36 -2.56
CA ALA A 150 -52.99 -2.75 -3.68
C ALA A 150 -54.14 -1.75 -3.92
N GLY A 151 -54.32 -1.40 -5.19
CA GLY A 151 -55.49 -0.72 -5.78
C GLY A 151 -55.05 -0.03 -7.07
N GLY A 152 -55.61 -0.24 -8.26
CA GLY A 152 -56.80 -0.95 -8.70
C GLY A 152 -57.21 -0.35 -10.05
N ALA A 153 -57.05 -1.14 -11.12
CA ALA A 153 -57.82 -1.22 -12.38
C ALA A 153 -57.93 -0.07 -13.43
N ALA A 154 -58.17 -0.55 -14.67
CA ALA A 154 -58.59 0.07 -15.94
C ALA A 154 -57.48 0.72 -16.80
N ASP A 155 -57.07 0.27 -17.98
CA ASP A 155 -57.66 -0.34 -19.21
C ASP A 155 -57.83 0.67 -20.37
N GLU A 156 -57.55 0.16 -21.57
CA GLU A 156 -57.89 0.62 -22.92
C GLU A 156 -57.05 1.67 -23.73
N GLN A 157 -56.41 1.11 -24.78
CA GLN A 157 -56.51 1.44 -26.22
C GLN A 157 -55.87 2.72 -26.83
N GLN A 158 -54.79 2.50 -27.58
CA GLN A 158 -54.57 2.67 -29.04
C GLN A 158 -55.02 3.94 -29.83
N THR A 159 -54.14 4.36 -30.78
CA THR A 159 -54.36 5.12 -32.05
C THR A 159 -54.19 6.65 -31.96
N SER A 160 -53.08 7.24 -32.45
CA SER A 160 -52.72 7.65 -33.84
C SER A 160 -53.42 8.92 -34.34
N MET A 161 -52.59 9.88 -34.78
CA MET A 161 -52.82 10.98 -35.75
C MET A 161 -54.24 11.57 -35.80
N PHE A 162 -54.43 12.75 -35.22
CA PHE A 162 -54.54 14.06 -35.90
C PHE A 162 -54.61 15.16 -34.82
#